data_AF-A0A1V5GTV9-F1
#
_entry.id   AF-A0A1V5GTV9-F1
#
_cell.length_a   1.000
_cell.length_b   1.000
_cell.length_c   1.000
_cell.angle_alpha   90.00
_cell.angle_beta   90.00
_cell.angle_gamma   90.00
#
_symmetry.space_group_name_H-M   'P 1'
#
loop_
_entity.id
_entity.type
_entity.pdbx_description
1 polymer ?
#
loop_
_entity_poly.entity_id
_entity_poly.type
_entity_poly.pdbx_seq_one_letter_code
_entity_poly.pdbx_strand_id
1 'polypeptide(L)'
;MLPEEEPAESIFLLIEGAWLALAQRGAQASILRAFEMHLLDFCGYLPDFSDVDGLGGGQIFYDPIACRLSEEPVAQSFMVTRSAIMLAKNMLESEIGQVENDNFDDLLSLGRIFRSRLSVLGIKELKSVSFMKQLAKK
;
A
#
# COMPACT_ATOMS: atom_id res chain seq x y z
N MET A 1 0.87 14.15 3.00
CA MET A 1 0.65 13.31 1.82
C MET A 1 -0.29 14.01 0.85
N LEU A 2 -1.45 14.47 1.31
CA LEU A 2 -2.34 15.26 0.46
C LEU A 2 -1.73 16.64 0.15
N PRO A 3 -1.79 17.11 -1.11
CA PRO A 3 -1.39 18.48 -1.46
C PRO A 3 -2.31 19.49 -0.75
N GLU A 4 -1.74 20.62 -0.34
CA GLU A 4 -2.47 21.66 0.42
C GLU A 4 -3.38 22.53 -0.45
N GLU A 5 -3.22 22.49 -1.77
CA GLU A 5 -3.68 23.58 -2.64
C GLU A 5 -5.11 23.40 -3.18
N GLU A 6 -5.68 22.18 -3.25
CA GLU A 6 -7.08 21.99 -3.66
C GLU A 6 -7.72 20.70 -3.06
N PRO A 7 -8.98 20.76 -2.58
CA PRO A 7 -9.72 19.57 -2.17
C PRO A 7 -10.05 18.71 -3.40
N ALA A 8 -9.46 17.53 -3.49
CA ALA A 8 -9.80 16.55 -4.51
C ALA A 8 -11.01 15.71 -4.04
N GLU A 9 -12.16 15.86 -4.69
CA GLU A 9 -13.38 15.08 -4.39
C GLU A 9 -13.11 13.57 -4.35
N SER A 10 -12.26 13.08 -5.27
CA SER A 10 -11.88 11.68 -5.36
C SER A 10 -11.23 11.13 -4.08
N ILE A 11 -10.44 11.93 -3.35
CA ILE A 11 -9.86 11.45 -2.09
C ILE A 11 -10.90 11.34 -0.98
N PHE A 12 -11.90 12.22 -0.97
CA PHE A 12 -12.99 12.13 0.01
C PHE A 12 -13.84 10.89 -0.22
N LEU A 13 -14.17 10.58 -1.48
CA LEU A 13 -14.86 9.34 -1.84
C LEU A 13 -14.05 8.10 -1.45
N LEU A 14 -12.71 8.16 -1.59
CA LEU A 14 -11.84 7.07 -1.17
C LEU A 14 -11.88 6.86 0.35
N ILE A 15 -11.82 7.94 1.13
CA ILE A 15 -11.91 7.89 2.59
C ILE A 15 -13.28 7.39 3.04
N GLU A 16 -14.36 7.85 2.40
CA GLU A 16 -15.73 7.39 2.67
C GLU A 16 -15.88 5.90 2.39
N GLY A 17 -15.37 5.42 1.26
CA GLY A 17 -15.37 4.00 0.92
C GLY A 17 -14.63 3.15 1.95
N ALA A 18 -13.46 3.59 2.41
CA ALA A 18 -12.72 2.91 3.47
C ALA A 18 -13.47 2.90 4.80
N TRP A 19 -14.13 4.01 5.16
CA TRP A 19 -14.93 4.10 6.38
C TRP A 19 -16.14 3.16 6.34
N LEU A 20 -16.87 3.12 5.23
CA LEU A 20 -18.00 2.22 5.03
C LEU A 20 -17.56 0.75 5.09
N ALA A 21 -16.45 0.39 4.46
CA ALA A 21 -15.89 -0.96 4.53
C ALA A 21 -15.56 -1.37 5.98
N LEU A 22 -14.93 -0.48 6.75
CA LEU A 22 -14.64 -0.71 8.16
C LEU A 22 -15.91 -0.87 9.00
N ALA A 23 -16.93 -0.05 8.76
CA ALA A 23 -18.20 -0.12 9.48
C ALA A 23 -18.95 -1.45 9.23
N GLN A 24 -18.89 -1.97 7.99
CA GLN A 24 -19.60 -3.18 7.59
C GLN A 24 -18.85 -4.47 7.97
N ARG A 25 -17.53 -4.50 7.78
CA ARG A 25 -16.71 -5.72 7.88
C ARG A 25 -15.79 -5.76 9.09
N GLY A 26 -15.72 -4.66 9.84
CA GLY A 26 -14.78 -4.48 10.94
C GLY A 26 -13.36 -4.13 10.47
N ALA A 27 -12.46 -3.94 11.44
CA ALA A 27 -11.07 -3.60 11.16
C ALA A 27 -10.31 -4.81 10.58
N GLN A 28 -9.90 -4.71 9.32
CA GLN A 28 -9.13 -5.74 8.63
C GLN A 28 -7.89 -5.14 7.96
N ALA A 29 -6.80 -5.93 7.93
CA ALA A 29 -5.56 -5.50 7.30
C ALA A 29 -5.71 -5.30 5.78
N SER A 30 -6.52 -6.14 5.11
CA SER A 30 -6.84 -6.03 3.69
C SER A 30 -7.48 -4.69 3.34
N ILE A 31 -8.45 -4.22 4.14
CA ILE A 31 -9.09 -2.91 3.97
C ILE A 31 -8.06 -1.79 4.05
N LEU A 32 -7.18 -1.85 5.05
CA LEU A 32 -6.12 -0.85 5.20
C LEU A 32 -5.14 -0.86 4.02
N ARG A 33 -4.72 -2.04 3.56
CA ARG A 33 -3.81 -2.14 2.39
C ARG A 33 -4.47 -1.65 1.11
N ALA A 34 -5.74 -1.98 0.87
CA ALA A 34 -6.47 -1.47 -0.28
C ALA A 34 -6.52 0.06 -0.28
N PHE A 35 -6.91 0.67 0.85
CA PHE A 35 -6.91 2.12 1.00
C PHE A 35 -5.53 2.75 0.75
N GLU A 36 -4.47 2.16 1.30
CA GLU A 36 -3.10 2.64 1.10
C GLU A 36 -2.65 2.54 -0.37
N MET A 37 -3.00 1.47 -1.10
CA MET A 37 -2.66 1.33 -2.52
C MET A 37 -3.35 2.40 -3.37
N HIS A 38 -4.66 2.60 -3.17
CA HIS A 38 -5.41 3.68 -3.82
C HIS A 38 -4.87 5.07 -3.47
N LEU A 39 -4.43 5.28 -2.23
CA LEU A 39 -3.80 6.54 -1.82
C LEU A 39 -2.45 6.78 -2.51
N LEU A 40 -1.64 5.74 -2.70
CA LEU A 40 -0.39 5.84 -3.47
C LEU A 40 -0.67 6.16 -4.93
N ASP A 41 -1.66 5.51 -5.52
CA ASP A 41 -2.07 5.75 -6.91
C ASP A 41 -2.55 7.19 -7.11
N PHE A 42 -3.46 7.66 -6.24
CA PHE A 42 -3.95 9.04 -6.24
C PHE A 42 -2.82 10.07 -6.12
N CYS A 43 -1.79 9.78 -5.30
CA CYS A 43 -0.64 10.67 -5.13
C CYS A 43 0.44 10.51 -6.21
N GLY A 44 0.28 9.62 -7.20
CA GLY A 44 1.28 9.35 -8.23
C GLY A 44 2.56 8.70 -7.67
N TYR A 45 2.44 7.92 -6.61
CA TYR A 45 3.54 7.24 -5.91
C TYR A 45 3.45 5.72 -5.96
N LEU A 46 2.55 5.18 -6.76
CA LEU A 46 2.46 3.75 -7.00
C LEU A 46 3.50 3.36 -8.07
N PRO A 47 4.30 2.30 -7.85
CA PRO A 47 5.12 1.76 -8.92
C PRO A 47 4.23 1.17 -10.03
N ASP A 48 4.76 1.11 -11.24
CA ASP A 48 4.09 0.43 -12.33
C ASP A 48 4.04 -1.09 -12.08
N PHE A 49 2.83 -1.63 -11.97
CA PHE A 49 2.56 -3.05 -11.80
C PHE A 49 2.28 -3.79 -13.12
N SER A 50 2.21 -3.08 -14.26
CA SER A 50 1.89 -3.69 -15.56
C SER A 50 3.04 -4.54 -16.10
N ASP A 51 4.29 -4.16 -15.82
CA ASP A 51 5.50 -4.83 -16.32
C ASP A 51 5.85 -6.14 -15.59
N VAL A 52 5.04 -6.57 -14.63
CA VAL A 52 5.35 -7.73 -13.78
C VAL A 52 5.33 -9.05 -14.54
N ASP A 53 4.56 -9.11 -15.62
CA ASP A 53 4.56 -10.24 -16.55
C ASP A 53 5.80 -10.22 -17.48
N GLY A 54 6.42 -9.05 -17.66
CA GLY A 54 7.67 -8.86 -18.41
C GLY A 54 8.93 -9.10 -17.57
N LEU A 55 8.86 -8.92 -16.26
CA LEU A 55 9.86 -9.44 -15.32
C LEU A 55 9.79 -10.97 -15.43
N GLY A 56 10.91 -11.64 -15.75
CA GLY A 56 11.00 -13.09 -15.80
C GLY A 56 10.63 -13.74 -14.47
N GLY A 57 10.38 -15.05 -14.46
CA GLY A 57 9.89 -15.80 -13.29
C GLY A 57 10.79 -15.79 -12.04
N GLY A 58 11.84 -14.95 -12.00
CA GLY A 58 12.70 -14.72 -10.86
C GLY A 58 12.09 -13.86 -9.75
N GLN A 59 12.95 -13.48 -8.80
CA GLN A 59 12.58 -12.65 -7.65
C GLN A 59 12.35 -11.20 -8.08
N ILE A 60 11.34 -10.56 -7.52
CA ILE A 60 11.00 -9.16 -7.78
C ILE A 60 11.39 -8.33 -6.57
N PHE A 61 12.04 -7.19 -6.81
CA PHE A 61 12.44 -6.23 -5.81
C PHE A 61 11.76 -4.89 -6.07
N TYR A 62 11.29 -4.24 -5.03
CA TYR A 62 10.79 -2.87 -5.08
C TYR A 62 11.87 -1.89 -4.61
N ASP A 63 12.17 -0.90 -5.46
CA ASP A 63 13.05 0.23 -5.15
C ASP A 63 12.20 1.44 -4.68
N PRO A 64 12.27 1.80 -3.39
CA PRO A 64 11.48 2.91 -2.86
C PRO A 64 11.95 4.30 -3.33
N ILE A 65 13.21 4.43 -3.75
CA ILE A 65 13.79 5.70 -4.21
C ILE A 65 13.35 5.98 -5.64
N ALA A 66 13.55 5.00 -6.53
CA ALA A 66 13.15 5.11 -7.93
C ALA A 66 11.66 4.81 -8.17
N CYS A 67 10.93 4.32 -7.15
CA CYS A 67 9.52 3.95 -7.23
C CYS A 67 9.23 2.96 -8.37
N ARG A 68 10.00 1.86 -8.42
CA ARG A 68 9.90 0.86 -9.49
C ARG A 68 10.10 -0.56 -8.99
N LEU A 69 9.68 -1.52 -9.80
CA LEU A 69 9.99 -2.93 -9.64
C LEU A 69 11.18 -3.33 -10.53
N SER A 70 12.03 -4.24 -10.04
CA SER A 70 13.19 -4.78 -10.77
C SER A 70 13.48 -6.22 -10.39
N GLU A 71 14.19 -6.96 -11.24
CA GLU A 71 14.73 -8.29 -10.90
C GLU A 71 16.06 -8.21 -10.15
N GLU A 72 16.79 -7.11 -10.32
CA GLU A 72 18.06 -6.88 -9.65
C GLU A 72 17.83 -6.13 -8.34
N PRO A 73 18.40 -6.61 -7.21
CA PRO A 73 18.35 -5.87 -5.97
C PRO A 73 19.29 -4.66 -6.04
N VAL A 74 18.77 -3.51 -5.61
CA VAL A 74 19.55 -2.29 -5.40
C VAL A 74 19.57 -1.89 -3.93
N ALA A 75 20.37 -0.89 -3.57
CA ALA A 75 20.44 -0.40 -2.20
C ALA A 75 19.04 0.00 -1.69
N GLN A 76 18.68 -0.48 -0.49
CA GLN A 76 17.37 -0.24 0.18
C GLN A 76 16.15 -0.89 -0.50
N SER A 77 16.33 -1.57 -1.63
CA SER A 77 15.26 -2.37 -2.22
C SER A 77 14.89 -3.55 -1.33
N PHE A 78 13.70 -4.08 -1.55
CA PHE A 78 13.25 -5.27 -0.85
C PHE A 78 12.39 -6.17 -1.73
N MET A 79 12.44 -7.46 -1.44
CA MET A 79 11.70 -8.46 -2.19
C MET A 79 10.19 -8.27 -2.02
N VAL A 80 9.46 -8.39 -3.12
CA VAL A 80 7.99 -8.39 -3.19
C VAL A 80 7.58 -9.63 -3.97
N THR A 81 6.58 -10.37 -3.48
CA THR A 81 6.07 -11.55 -4.15
C THR A 81 5.17 -11.17 -5.33
N ARG A 82 5.11 -12.03 -6.35
CA ARG A 82 4.13 -11.88 -7.45
C ARG A 82 2.70 -11.89 -6.92
N SER A 83 2.41 -12.72 -5.91
CA SER A 83 1.10 -12.76 -5.26
C SER A 83 0.72 -11.43 -4.61
N ALA A 84 1.65 -10.75 -3.93
CA ALA A 84 1.40 -9.42 -3.39
C ALA A 84 1.11 -8.39 -4.49
N ILE A 85 1.84 -8.44 -5.60
CA ILE A 85 1.61 -7.53 -6.72
C ILE A 85 0.25 -7.78 -7.37
N MET A 86 -0.12 -9.04 -7.61
CA MET A 86 -1.45 -9.40 -8.11
C MET A 86 -2.55 -8.99 -7.14
N LEU A 87 -2.30 -9.11 -5.83
CA LEU A 87 -3.21 -8.60 -4.81
C LEU A 87 -3.37 -7.08 -4.89
N ALA A 88 -2.28 -6.33 -5.05
CA ALA A 88 -2.34 -4.88 -5.22
C ALA A 88 -3.14 -4.47 -6.45
N LYS A 89 -2.92 -5.13 -7.60
CA LYS A 89 -3.70 -4.92 -8.82
C LYS A 89 -5.19 -5.16 -8.58
N ASN A 90 -5.55 -6.29 -7.97
CA ASN A 90 -6.93 -6.61 -7.64
C ASN A 90 -7.56 -5.57 -6.68
N MET A 91 -6.79 -5.09 -5.69
CA MET A 91 -7.23 -4.04 -4.77
C MET A 91 -7.47 -2.70 -5.48
N LEU A 92 -6.66 -2.35 -6.48
CA LEU A 92 -6.80 -1.12 -7.26
C LEU A 92 -7.99 -1.19 -8.23
N GLU A 93 -8.28 -2.37 -8.77
CA GLU A 93 -9.42 -2.61 -9.67
C GLU A 93 -10.76 -2.79 -8.92
N SER A 94 -10.71 -2.98 -7.60
CA SER A 94 -11.88 -3.25 -6.76
C SER A 94 -12.21 -2.09 -5.81
N GLU A 95 -13.47 -2.02 -5.37
CA GLU A 95 -13.85 -1.16 -4.26
C GLU A 95 -13.17 -1.60 -2.95
N ILE A 96 -12.86 -0.63 -2.08
CA ILE A 96 -12.26 -0.92 -0.78
C ILE A 96 -13.19 -1.82 0.03
N GLY A 97 -12.62 -2.91 0.55
CA GLY A 97 -13.33 -3.91 1.33
C GLY A 97 -13.88 -5.09 0.54
N GLN A 98 -13.82 -5.09 -0.79
CA GLN A 98 -14.26 -6.25 -1.60
C GLN A 98 -13.19 -7.34 -1.71
N VAL A 99 -11.92 -6.97 -1.57
CA VAL A 99 -10.80 -7.92 -1.66
C VAL A 99 -10.46 -8.46 -0.28
N GLU A 100 -10.74 -9.75 -0.10
CA GLU A 100 -10.32 -10.52 1.06
C GLU A 100 -9.00 -11.22 0.78
N ASN A 101 -8.10 -11.23 1.77
CA ASN A 101 -6.83 -11.92 1.66
C ASN A 101 -6.30 -12.26 3.06
N ASP A 102 -6.06 -13.54 3.29
CA ASP A 102 -5.55 -14.06 4.56
C ASP A 102 -4.03 -14.31 4.53
N ASN A 103 -3.38 -14.07 3.38
CA ASN A 103 -1.94 -14.15 3.25
C ASN A 103 -1.26 -12.92 3.86
N PHE A 104 -0.87 -13.09 5.12
CA PHE A 104 -0.22 -12.06 5.91
C PHE A 104 1.07 -11.52 5.28
N ASP A 105 1.85 -12.36 4.60
CA ASP A 105 3.13 -11.95 3.99
C ASP A 105 2.91 -11.00 2.80
N ASP A 106 1.85 -11.24 2.02
CA ASP A 106 1.46 -10.34 0.93
C ASP A 106 1.01 -8.99 1.49
N LEU A 107 0.14 -9.00 2.50
CA LEU A 107 -0.34 -7.78 3.16
C LEU A 107 0.80 -6.98 3.82
N LEU A 108 1.76 -7.66 4.45
CA LEU A 108 2.95 -7.02 5.00
C LEU A 108 3.82 -6.39 3.90
N SER A 109 3.98 -7.08 2.77
CA SER A 109 4.75 -6.59 1.63
C SER A 109 4.13 -5.30 1.07
N LEU A 110 2.80 -5.27 0.89
CA LEU A 110 2.08 -4.07 0.48
C LEU A 110 2.23 -2.93 1.49
N GLY A 111 2.16 -3.25 2.78
CA GLY A 111 2.36 -2.24 3.82
C GLY A 111 3.78 -1.69 3.88
N ARG A 112 4.76 -2.50 3.48
CA ARG A 112 6.15 -2.06 3.35
C ARG A 112 6.33 -1.11 2.17
N ILE A 113 5.65 -1.33 1.05
CA ILE A 113 5.62 -0.39 -0.10
C ILE A 113 5.12 0.97 0.39
N PHE A 114 3.93 1.02 1.01
CA PHE A 114 3.36 2.26 1.54
C PHE A 114 4.29 2.96 2.54
N ARG A 115 4.78 2.23 3.56
CA ARG A 115 5.66 2.80 4.59
C ARG A 115 6.97 3.31 4.02
N SER A 116 7.56 2.59 3.06
CA SER A 116 8.81 3.02 2.44
C SER A 116 8.61 4.34 1.69
N ARG A 117 7.48 4.54 1.03
CA ARG A 117 7.14 5.81 0.38
C ARG A 117 6.99 6.95 1.38
N LEU A 118 6.28 6.72 2.49
CA LEU A 118 6.20 7.69 3.57
C LEU A 118 7.59 8.12 4.05
N SER A 119 8.49 7.14 4.24
CA SER A 119 9.86 7.41 4.68
C SER A 119 10.64 8.28 3.69
N VAL A 120 10.47 8.05 2.38
CA VAL A 120 11.11 8.88 1.33
C VAL A 120 10.58 10.32 1.35
N LEU A 121 9.30 10.50 1.68
CA LEU A 121 8.69 11.83 1.87
C LEU A 121 9.06 12.48 3.22
N GLY A 122 9.96 11.89 4.00
CA GLY A 122 10.34 12.38 5.33
C GLY A 122 9.27 12.16 6.41
N ILE A 123 8.17 11.47 6.08
CA ILE A 123 7.11 11.12 7.02
C ILE A 123 7.57 9.88 7.79
N LYS A 124 7.97 10.09 9.05
CA LYS A 124 8.38 9.01 9.96
C LYS A 124 7.17 8.24 10.51
N GLU A 125 7.33 7.61 11.67
CA GLU A 125 6.27 6.86 12.33
C GLU A 125 5.01 7.70 12.53
N LEU A 126 3.87 7.18 12.06
CA LEU A 126 2.57 7.78 12.30
C LEU A 126 2.26 7.75 13.80
N LYS A 127 1.85 8.88 14.37
CA LYS A 127 1.49 8.99 15.80
C LYS A 127 0.45 7.94 16.22
N SER A 128 -0.47 7.60 15.33
CA SER A 128 -1.47 6.54 15.54
C SER A 128 -0.84 5.16 15.76
N VAL A 129 0.22 4.83 15.01
CA VAL A 129 0.97 3.56 15.18
C VAL A 129 1.72 3.57 16.51
N SER A 130 2.39 4.68 16.86
CA SER A 130 3.06 4.82 18.16
C SER A 130 2.07 4.66 19.33
N PHE A 131 0.87 5.25 19.20
CA PHE A 131 -0.21 5.12 20.17
C PHE A 131 -0.70 3.66 20.31
N MET A 132 -0.96 2.97 19.20
CA MET A 132 -1.36 1.56 19.22
C MET A 132 -0.28 0.67 19.88
N LYS A 133 1.00 0.92 19.61
CA LYS A 133 2.11 0.22 20.28
C LYS A 133 2.13 0.45 21.79
N GLN A 134 1.72 1.64 22.26
CA GLN A 134 1.63 1.92 23.69
C GLN A 134 0.43 1.21 24.33
N LEU A 135 -0.71 1.13 23.63
CA LEU A 135 -1.88 0.39 24.09
C LEU A 135 -1.60 -1.12 24.17
N ALA A 136 -0.93 -1.70 23.18
CA ALA A 136 -0.63 -3.13 23.13
C ALA A 136 0.44 -3.58 24.15
N LYS A 137 1.17 -2.65 24.77
CA LYS A 137 2.15 -2.93 25.83
C LYS A 137 1.55 -2.91 27.24
N LYS A 138 0.28 -2.53 27.38
CA LYS A 138 -0.48 -2.62 28.63
C LYS A 138 -1.23 -3.93 28.68
#